data_AF-A0AA40FFW1-F1
#
_entry.id   AF-A0AA40FFW1-F1
#
_cell.length_a   1.000
_cell.length_b   1.000
_cell.length_c   1.000
_cell.angle_alpha   90.00
_cell.angle_beta   90.00
_cell.angle_gamma   90.00
#
_symmetry.space_group_name_H-M   'P 1'
#
loop_
_entity.id
_entity.type
_entity.pdbx_description
1 polymer ?
#
loop_
_entity_poly.entity_id
_entity_poly.type
_entity_poly.pdbx_seq_one_letter_code
_entity_poly.pdbx_strand_id
1 'polypeptide(L)'
;MNVDILKSAWDSANIDDCNVLHPNQTKLTTVITTPPSTTTLYDPCASNPCVHGMCQSTDSYDYSCTCEYGYVGRNCENILKQCELLLPCRNGGTCTDLHGSYKCDCRLGFTGQNCEKCKYFSE
;
A
#
# COMPACT_ATOMS: atom_id res chain seq x y z
N MET A 1 38.20 -40.94 3.14
CA MET A 1 37.52 -41.13 4.42
C MET A 1 36.12 -40.54 4.26
N ASN A 2 35.12 -41.40 4.44
CA ASN A 2 33.65 -41.19 4.50
C ASN A 2 33.26 -40.02 5.46
N VAL A 3 32.11 -39.34 5.48
CA VAL A 3 30.75 -39.40 4.86
C VAL A 3 30.07 -38.02 5.10
N ASP A 4 29.07 -37.66 4.27
CA ASP A 4 27.87 -36.80 4.51
C ASP A 4 28.00 -35.44 5.25
N ILE A 5 27.35 -34.35 4.79
CA ILE A 5 25.99 -33.96 5.23
C ILE A 5 25.49 -32.78 4.36
N LEU A 6 24.35 -33.03 3.70
CA LEU A 6 23.22 -32.12 3.37
C LEU A 6 23.39 -30.90 2.43
N LYS A 7 22.63 -30.98 1.32
CA LYS A 7 21.99 -29.86 0.60
C LYS A 7 21.30 -28.90 1.58
N SER A 8 21.43 -27.60 1.33
CA SER A 8 20.39 -26.56 1.32
C SER A 8 20.89 -25.26 1.96
N ALA A 9 20.81 -24.15 1.22
CA ALA A 9 20.25 -22.88 1.71
C ALA A 9 20.53 -21.78 0.66
N TRP A 10 19.58 -21.57 -0.24
CA TRP A 10 19.16 -20.20 -0.52
C TRP A 10 18.50 -19.65 0.76
N ASP A 11 18.49 -18.32 0.87
CA ASP A 11 17.88 -17.52 1.94
C ASP A 11 18.74 -17.32 3.20
N SER A 12 19.20 -16.09 3.39
CA SER A 12 19.05 -15.29 4.63
C SER A 12 20.02 -14.10 4.61
N ALA A 13 19.65 -13.01 3.93
CA ALA A 13 20.17 -11.69 4.29
C ALA A 13 19.16 -11.08 5.28
N ASN A 14 19.48 -11.16 6.57
CA ASN A 14 18.74 -10.48 7.62
C ASN A 14 19.69 -9.55 8.38
N ILE A 15 19.22 -8.30 8.47
CA ILE A 15 19.41 -7.20 9.42
C ILE A 15 20.65 -7.18 10.35
N ASP A 16 21.21 -5.96 10.44
CA ASP A 16 22.21 -5.45 11.38
C ASP A 16 23.68 -5.87 11.19
N ASP A 17 24.44 -5.03 10.45
CA ASP A 17 25.72 -4.58 11.02
C ASP A 17 26.02 -3.12 10.68
N CYS A 18 26.27 -2.39 11.76
CA CYS A 18 26.46 -0.96 11.83
C CYS A 18 27.92 -0.58 11.53
N ASN A 19 28.11 0.61 10.97
CA ASN A 19 29.32 1.42 11.06
C ASN A 19 30.62 0.83 10.48
N VAL A 20 30.85 1.09 9.19
CA VAL A 20 32.21 1.24 8.67
C VAL A 20 32.36 2.64 8.07
N LEU A 21 33.10 3.50 8.76
CA LEU A 21 33.61 4.76 8.23
C LEU A 21 34.74 4.43 7.25
N HIS A 22 34.54 4.70 5.95
CA HIS A 22 35.63 4.77 4.98
C HIS A 22 35.82 6.20 4.47
N PRO A 23 37.08 6.65 4.32
CA PRO A 23 37.41 8.05 4.06
C PRO A 23 37.24 8.41 2.58
N ASN A 24 36.70 9.61 2.38
CA ASN A 24 36.98 10.52 1.27
C ASN A 24 37.05 9.88 -0.14
N GLN A 25 35.89 9.65 -0.76
CA GLN A 25 35.81 9.69 -2.21
C GLN A 25 35.31 11.06 -2.64
N THR A 26 36.24 11.89 -3.12
CA THR A 26 35.97 13.16 -3.78
C THR A 26 35.14 12.88 -5.04
N LYS A 27 33.82 12.96 -4.93
CA LYS A 27 32.94 13.03 -6.09
C LYS A 27 33.11 14.42 -6.70
N LEU A 28 33.82 14.49 -7.82
CA LEU A 28 33.91 15.67 -8.66
C LEU A 28 32.50 16.21 -8.91
N THR A 29 32.17 17.33 -8.26
CA THR A 29 30.91 18.03 -8.46
C THR A 29 31.20 19.13 -9.46
N THR A 30 30.88 18.88 -10.72
CA THR A 30 30.87 19.93 -11.75
C THR A 30 29.79 20.93 -11.36
N VAL A 31 30.19 22.10 -10.89
CA VAL A 31 29.29 23.23 -10.63
C VAL A 31 28.88 23.78 -11.99
N ILE A 32 27.76 23.28 -12.52
CA ILE A 32 27.10 23.91 -13.66
C ILE A 32 26.33 25.11 -13.09
N THR A 33 26.89 26.30 -13.27
CA THR A 33 26.24 27.56 -12.97
C THR A 33 25.07 27.76 -13.94
N THR A 34 23.89 27.25 -13.59
CA THR A 34 22.64 27.77 -14.15
C THR A 34 22.18 28.97 -13.31
N PRO A 35 21.52 29.98 -13.92
CA PRO A 35 21.02 31.15 -13.20
C PRO A 35 20.06 30.75 -12.08
N PRO A 36 19.82 31.60 -11.06
CA PRO A 36 18.84 31.32 -10.03
C PRO A 36 17.46 31.30 -10.70
N SER A 37 16.98 30.12 -11.07
CA SER A 37 15.56 29.91 -11.27
C SER A 37 14.89 30.31 -9.97
N THR A 38 14.14 31.41 -9.98
CA THR A 38 13.25 31.75 -8.89
C THR A 38 12.23 30.63 -8.79
N THR A 39 12.52 29.60 -7.99
CA THR A 39 11.57 28.55 -7.65
C THR A 39 10.54 29.23 -6.76
N THR A 40 9.52 29.82 -7.38
CA THR A 40 8.27 30.12 -6.67
C THR A 40 7.85 28.82 -6.02
N LEU A 41 7.78 28.83 -4.68
CA LEU A 41 7.31 27.72 -3.88
C LEU A 41 5.81 27.54 -4.19
N TYR A 42 5.51 26.89 -5.32
CA TYR A 42 4.16 26.48 -5.65
C TYR A 42 3.81 25.36 -4.69
N ASP A 43 2.74 25.58 -3.91
CA ASP A 43 2.20 24.56 -3.04
C ASP A 43 1.02 23.86 -3.76
N PRO A 44 1.22 22.65 -4.29
CA PRO A 44 0.17 21.91 -4.98
C PRO A 44 -0.98 21.53 -4.02
N CYS A 45 -0.78 21.57 -2.70
CA CYS A 45 -1.82 21.34 -1.70
C CYS A 45 -2.65 22.60 -1.37
N ALA A 46 -2.26 23.79 -1.83
CA ALA A 46 -2.95 25.04 -1.49
C ALA A 46 -4.43 25.08 -1.92
N SER A 47 -4.79 24.29 -2.94
CA SER A 47 -6.17 24.18 -3.42
C SER A 47 -7.00 23.09 -2.71
N ASN A 48 -6.46 22.44 -1.69
CA ASN A 48 -7.06 21.28 -1.01
C ASN A 48 -7.59 20.22 -1.98
N PRO A 49 -6.72 19.63 -2.83
CA PRO A 49 -7.16 18.72 -3.87
C PRO A 49 -7.74 17.39 -3.34
N CYS A 50 -7.40 16.97 -2.12
CA CYS A 50 -7.89 15.74 -1.51
C CYS A 50 -9.27 15.97 -0.87
N VAL A 51 -10.30 15.26 -1.35
CA VAL A 51 -11.69 15.43 -0.89
C VAL A 51 -11.92 14.78 0.47
N HIS A 52 -11.49 13.52 0.62
CA HIS A 52 -11.60 12.74 1.86
C HIS A 52 -10.23 12.20 2.24
N GLY A 53 -9.30 13.09 2.54
CA GLY A 53 -7.92 12.72 2.83
C GLY A 53 -7.00 13.89 3.12
N MET A 54 -5.76 13.56 3.45
CA MET A 54 -4.72 14.54 3.75
C MET A 54 -3.82 14.72 2.54
N CYS A 55 -3.61 15.98 2.13
CA CYS A 55 -2.70 16.34 1.04
C CYS A 55 -1.26 16.46 1.55
N GLN A 56 -0.32 15.91 0.79
CA GLN A 56 1.11 16.09 1.00
C GLN A 56 1.79 16.41 -0.33
N SER A 57 2.48 17.55 -0.39
CA SER A 57 3.29 17.94 -1.54
C SER A 57 4.47 16.98 -1.68
N THR A 58 4.63 16.39 -2.86
CA THR A 58 5.72 15.45 -3.17
C THR A 58 6.93 16.21 -3.71
N ASP A 59 6.68 17.27 -4.48
CA ASP A 59 7.65 18.25 -4.92
C ASP A 59 6.98 19.63 -5.16
N SER A 60 7.66 20.52 -5.88
CA SER A 60 7.16 21.87 -6.19
C SER A 60 6.07 21.93 -7.26
N TYR A 61 5.59 20.81 -7.78
CA TYR A 61 4.57 20.73 -8.83
C TYR A 61 3.52 19.64 -8.58
N ASP A 62 3.85 18.62 -7.78
CA ASP A 62 3.01 17.45 -7.57
C ASP A 62 2.66 17.20 -6.09
N TYR A 63 1.58 16.47 -5.87
CA TYR A 63 1.07 16.11 -4.55
C TYR A 63 0.58 14.66 -4.54
N SER A 64 0.49 14.13 -3.32
CA SER A 64 -0.16 12.85 -3.04
C SER A 64 -1.25 13.05 -1.98
N CYS A 65 -2.30 12.25 -2.09
CA CYS A 65 -3.36 12.20 -1.09
C CYS A 65 -3.25 10.90 -0.28
N THR A 66 -3.24 11.04 1.04
CA THR A 66 -3.48 9.92 1.95
C THR A 66 -4.98 9.86 2.24
N CYS A 67 -5.67 8.91 1.61
CA CYS A 67 -7.12 8.79 1.73
C CYS A 67 -7.58 8.29 3.09
N GLU A 68 -8.70 8.85 3.56
CA GLU A 68 -9.45 8.33 4.69
C GLU A 68 -9.98 6.92 4.39
N TYR A 69 -10.29 6.18 5.45
CA TYR A 69 -10.78 4.81 5.33
C TYR A 69 -12.06 4.75 4.49
N GLY A 70 -12.00 3.98 3.40
CA GLY A 70 -13.13 3.79 2.49
C GLY A 70 -13.19 4.72 1.31
N TYR A 71 -12.18 5.56 1.10
CA TYR A 71 -12.01 6.35 -0.11
C TYR A 71 -10.77 5.95 -0.90
N VAL A 72 -10.85 6.12 -2.22
CA VAL A 72 -9.79 5.86 -3.19
C VAL A 72 -9.84 6.87 -4.34
N GLY A 73 -8.83 6.82 -5.20
CA GLY A 73 -8.63 7.80 -6.27
C GLY A 73 -7.46 8.73 -5.96
N ARG A 74 -7.00 9.47 -6.97
CA ARG A 74 -5.87 10.40 -6.80
C ARG A 74 -6.19 11.49 -5.78
N ASN A 75 -7.46 11.87 -5.69
CA ASN A 75 -7.99 12.95 -4.88
C ASN A 75 -8.90 12.42 -3.76
N CYS A 76 -8.91 11.10 -3.50
CA CYS A 76 -9.80 10.46 -2.53
C CYS A 76 -11.29 10.78 -2.80
N GLU A 77 -11.64 10.88 -4.08
CA GLU A 77 -12.93 11.31 -4.56
C GLU A 77 -13.92 10.16 -4.73
N ASN A 78 -13.42 8.92 -4.78
CA ASN A 78 -14.25 7.74 -5.02
C ASN A 78 -14.40 6.93 -3.72
N ILE A 79 -15.60 6.38 -3.50
CA ILE A 79 -15.81 5.39 -2.43
C ILE A 79 -15.20 4.06 -2.87
N LEU A 80 -14.47 3.41 -1.98
CA LEU A 80 -13.91 2.08 -2.21
C LEU A 80 -15.04 1.06 -2.41
N LYS A 81 -15.03 0.37 -3.56
CA LYS A 81 -15.96 -0.72 -3.93
C LYS A 81 -15.28 -2.07 -3.74
N GLN A 82 -15.23 -2.56 -2.51
CA GLN A 82 -14.53 -3.79 -2.15
C GLN A 82 -15.14 -5.02 -2.85
N CYS A 83 -16.45 -5.04 -3.07
CA CYS A 83 -17.13 -6.15 -3.73
C CYS A 83 -16.66 -6.33 -5.18
N GLU A 84 -16.49 -5.25 -5.92
CA GLU A 84 -16.05 -5.28 -7.31
C GLU A 84 -14.55 -5.57 -7.44
N LEU A 85 -13.74 -4.98 -6.55
CA LEU A 85 -12.28 -5.05 -6.63
C LEU A 85 -11.69 -6.33 -6.03
N LEU A 86 -12.27 -6.84 -4.93
CA LEU A 86 -11.67 -7.94 -4.15
C LEU A 86 -12.48 -9.24 -4.21
N LEU A 87 -13.75 -9.18 -4.62
CA LEU A 87 -14.68 -10.33 -4.63
C LEU A 87 -14.56 -11.17 -3.33
N PRO A 88 -14.78 -10.55 -2.15
CA PRO A 88 -14.39 -11.17 -0.88
C PRO A 88 -15.27 -12.37 -0.51
N CYS A 89 -16.55 -12.35 -0.88
CA CYS A 89 -17.51 -13.39 -0.51
C CYS A 89 -17.27 -14.70 -1.28
N ARG A 90 -16.98 -15.76 -0.54
CA ARG A 90 -16.76 -17.12 -1.07
C ARG A 90 -18.07 -17.91 -1.15
N ASN A 91 -17.98 -19.09 -1.76
CA ASN A 91 -19.06 -20.09 -1.78
C ASN A 91 -20.41 -19.54 -2.29
N GLY A 92 -20.35 -18.61 -3.25
CA GLY A 92 -21.53 -17.99 -3.85
C GLY A 92 -22.30 -17.05 -2.93
N GLY A 93 -21.69 -16.57 -1.84
CA GLY A 93 -22.26 -15.52 -1.00
C GLY A 93 -22.45 -14.20 -1.77
N THR A 94 -23.48 -13.45 -1.41
CA THR A 94 -23.77 -12.15 -2.02
C THR A 94 -22.97 -11.07 -1.32
N CYS A 95 -22.22 -10.28 -2.08
CA CYS A 95 -21.45 -9.15 -1.54
C CYS A 95 -22.26 -7.86 -1.62
N THR A 96 -22.23 -7.07 -0.54
CA THR A 96 -22.76 -5.70 -0.51
C THR A 96 -21.67 -4.76 -0.02
N ASP A 97 -21.37 -3.73 -0.81
CA ASP A 97 -20.43 -2.67 -0.41
C ASP A 97 -21.04 -1.83 0.72
N LEU A 98 -20.22 -1.53 1.72
CA LEU A 98 -20.52 -0.60 2.80
C LEU A 98 -19.50 0.54 2.78
N HIS A 99 -19.73 1.59 3.56
CA HIS A 99 -18.76 2.67 3.65
C HIS A 99 -17.45 2.17 4.28
N GLY A 100 -16.41 2.08 3.45
CA GLY A 100 -15.10 1.55 3.83
C GLY A 100 -15.02 0.06 4.13
N SER A 101 -16.12 -0.67 4.14
CA SER A 101 -16.15 -2.11 4.41
C SER A 101 -17.10 -2.84 3.46
N TYR A 102 -17.35 -4.11 3.71
CA TYR A 102 -18.30 -4.91 2.96
C TYR A 102 -19.01 -5.89 3.87
N LYS A 103 -20.14 -6.40 3.40
CA LYS A 103 -20.88 -7.48 4.05
C LYS A 103 -21.10 -8.62 3.06
N CYS A 104 -20.85 -9.84 3.53
CA CYS A 104 -21.19 -11.06 2.82
C CYS A 104 -22.44 -11.68 3.41
N ASP A 105 -23.46 -11.85 2.59
CA ASP A 105 -24.64 -12.65 2.91
C ASP A 105 -24.42 -14.07 2.40
N CYS A 106 -24.15 -14.98 3.34
CA CYS A 106 -23.77 -16.35 3.04
C CYS A 106 -24.97 -17.21 2.65
N ARG A 107 -24.76 -18.10 1.67
CA ARG A 107 -25.74 -19.15 1.33
C ARG A 107 -25.88 -20.13 2.49
N LEU A 108 -27.01 -20.85 2.46
CA LEU A 108 -27.31 -21.91 3.42
C LEU A 108 -26.13 -22.91 3.48
N GLY A 109 -25.72 -23.29 4.70
CA GLY A 109 -24.59 -24.18 4.92
C GLY A 109 -23.21 -23.48 4.98
N PHE A 110 -23.14 -22.15 4.83
CA PHE A 110 -21.90 -21.39 4.96
C PHE A 110 -21.98 -20.29 6.03
N THR A 111 -20.82 -19.89 6.56
CA THR A 111 -20.64 -18.86 7.59
C THR A 111 -19.22 -18.29 7.54
N GLY A 112 -18.91 -17.34 8.42
CA GLY A 112 -17.67 -16.57 8.41
C GLY A 112 -17.85 -15.20 7.76
N GLN A 113 -16.89 -14.30 7.95
CA GLN A 113 -16.95 -12.94 7.41
C GLN A 113 -17.05 -12.95 5.88
N ASN A 114 -16.40 -13.93 5.25
CA ASN A 114 -16.29 -14.08 3.82
C ASN A 114 -17.00 -15.34 3.32
N CYS A 115 -17.90 -15.92 4.12
CA CYS A 115 -18.58 -17.18 3.83
C CYS A 115 -17.63 -18.36 3.59
N GLU A 116 -16.44 -18.33 4.19
CA GLU A 116 -15.36 -19.27 3.98
C GLU A 116 -15.49 -20.58 4.78
N LYS A 117 -16.39 -20.62 5.77
CA LYS A 117 -16.57 -21.78 6.66
C LYS A 117 -17.88 -22.50 6.36
N CYS A 118 -17.88 -23.83 6.40
CA CYS A 118 -19.10 -24.61 6.36
C CYS A 118 -19.79 -24.57 7.73
N LYS A 119 -21.11 -24.33 7.76
CA LYS A 119 -21.94 -24.71 8.90
C LYS A 119 -22.26 -26.19 8.75
N TYR A 120 -21.63 -27.02 9.59
CA TYR A 120 -22.13 -28.38 9.78
C TYR A 120 -23.54 -28.27 10.35
N PHE A 121 -24.51 -28.82 9.65
CA PHE A 121 -25.84 -29.05 10.20
C PHE A 121 -25.69 -30.16 11.25
N SER A 122 -25.44 -29.79 12.49
CA SER A 122 -25.70 -30.69 13.61
C SER A 122 -27.19 -30.57 13.93
N GLU A 123 -27.98 -31.42 13.30
CA GLU A 123 -29.21 -32.03 13.82
C GLU A 123 -29.58 -33.24 12.95
#